data_AF-A0A8B7YL84-F1
#
_entry.id   AF-A0A8B7YL84-F1
#
_cell.length_a   1.000
_cell.length_b   1.000
_cell.length_c   1.000
_cell.angle_alpha   90.00
_cell.angle_beta   90.00
_cell.angle_gamma   90.00
#
_symmetry.space_group_name_H-M   'P 1'
#
loop_
_entity.id
_entity.type
_entity.pdbx_description
1 polymer ?
#
loop_
_entity_poly.entity_id
_entity_poly.type
_entity_poly.pdbx_seq_one_letter_code
_entity_poly.pdbx_strand_id
1 'polypeptide(L)'
;MNRFLIACVFLVAATAAEEALHRSGCPSGYTYRRHRGHCYKVFRTPQWWQYAEYFCRADGAWLVTIRNRADSVWVNNFFKRNKHNCPSSYWIGANDIVEEGVWRWAQNGRKVTYTNWGPNEPNNSNNEDAVLVYSSSRKWNDHKVDGNWCPKLCFVCETH
;
A
#
# COMPACT_ATOMS: atom_id res chain seq x y z
N MET A 1 -12.87 30.64 -47.59
CA MET A 1 -12.93 29.21 -47.16
C MET A 1 -11.52 28.72 -46.94
N ASN A 2 -11.32 28.00 -45.82
CA ASN A 2 -10.12 27.26 -45.39
C ASN A 2 -8.89 28.07 -44.97
N ARG A 3 -8.27 27.83 -43.82
CA ARG A 3 -8.65 27.23 -42.52
C ARG A 3 -7.40 27.52 -41.67
N PHE A 4 -7.55 28.29 -40.60
CA PHE A 4 -6.44 28.61 -39.70
C PHE A 4 -5.97 27.35 -38.95
N LEU A 5 -4.65 27.20 -38.93
CA LEU A 5 -3.75 26.42 -38.07
C LEU A 5 -4.29 26.03 -36.69
N ILE A 6 -4.15 24.76 -36.29
CA ILE A 6 -3.69 24.33 -34.95
C ILE A 6 -3.01 22.96 -35.10
N ALA A 7 -1.68 22.92 -35.24
CA ALA A 7 -0.93 21.72 -34.92
C ALA A 7 -0.70 21.73 -33.41
N CYS A 8 -1.50 20.96 -32.68
CA CYS A 8 -1.32 20.76 -31.25
C CYS A 8 -0.14 19.81 -31.04
N VAL A 9 1.08 20.35 -31.14
CA VAL A 9 2.25 19.69 -30.58
C VAL A 9 2.20 19.96 -29.09
N PHE A 10 1.59 19.04 -28.33
CA PHE A 10 1.78 19.00 -26.89
C PHE A 10 3.22 18.55 -26.63
N LEU A 11 4.14 19.50 -26.70
CA LEU A 11 5.43 19.42 -26.01
C LEU A 11 5.08 19.41 -24.52
N VAL A 12 4.96 18.22 -23.93
CA VAL A 12 5.12 18.09 -22.48
C VAL A 12 6.59 18.34 -22.22
N ALA A 13 6.93 19.61 -21.96
CA ALA A 13 8.19 19.93 -21.32
C ALA A 13 8.09 19.35 -19.90
N ALA A 14 8.60 18.13 -19.72
CA ALA A 14 8.86 17.60 -18.39
C ALA A 14 9.73 18.63 -17.67
N THR A 15 9.28 19.07 -16.51
CA THR A 15 10.03 20.07 -15.76
C THR A 15 11.35 19.43 -15.29
N ALA A 16 12.43 20.21 -15.23
CA ALA A 16 13.71 19.70 -14.70
C ALA A 16 13.58 19.15 -13.26
N ALA A 17 12.52 19.51 -12.53
CA ALA A 17 12.15 18.94 -11.24
C ALA A 17 11.55 17.53 -11.34
N GLU A 18 10.72 17.24 -12.35
CA GLU A 18 10.22 15.89 -12.65
C GLU A 18 11.33 14.98 -13.19
N GLU A 19 12.24 15.52 -14.00
CA GLU A 19 13.44 14.79 -14.44
C GLU A 19 14.48 14.60 -13.32
N ALA A 20 14.56 15.53 -12.35
CA ALA A 20 15.39 15.37 -11.15
C ALA A 20 14.79 14.37 -10.15
N LEU A 21 13.45 14.25 -10.08
CA LEU A 21 12.78 13.21 -9.29
C LEU A 21 13.14 11.79 -9.79
N HIS A 22 13.43 11.66 -11.09
CA HIS A 22 13.89 10.40 -11.69
C HIS A 22 15.37 10.08 -11.38
N ARG A 23 16.19 11.05 -10.93
CA ARG A 23 17.62 10.85 -10.64
C ARG A 23 17.95 10.47 -9.20
N SER A 24 16.99 10.53 -8.27
CA SER A 24 17.19 10.09 -6.89
C SER A 24 16.16 9.02 -6.54
N GLY A 25 16.47 7.77 -6.86
CA GLY A 25 16.03 6.50 -6.25
C GLY A 25 14.60 6.33 -5.72
N CYS A 26 14.10 7.23 -4.86
CA CYS A 26 12.76 7.30 -4.29
C CYS A 26 12.36 8.72 -3.87
N PRO A 27 11.05 9.01 -3.73
CA PRO A 27 10.56 10.23 -3.08
C PRO A 27 11.09 10.39 -1.64
N SER A 28 11.02 11.62 -1.11
CA SER A 28 11.51 11.93 0.24
C SER A 28 10.87 11.04 1.31
N GLY A 29 11.71 10.45 2.17
CA GLY A 29 11.29 9.55 3.25
C GLY A 29 10.96 8.12 2.81
N TYR A 30 11.04 7.80 1.51
CA TYR A 30 10.90 6.43 1.03
C TYR A 30 12.27 5.72 0.90
N THR A 31 12.24 4.41 1.06
CA THR A 31 13.39 3.52 0.93
C THR A 31 13.28 2.69 -0.33
N TYR A 32 14.31 2.73 -1.18
CA TYR A 32 14.37 1.95 -2.42
C TYR A 32 14.62 0.47 -2.17
N ARG A 33 13.81 -0.39 -2.80
CA ARG A 33 14.05 -1.83 -2.82
C ARG A 33 14.55 -2.27 -4.20
N ARG A 34 15.88 -2.37 -4.36
CA ARG A 34 16.55 -2.74 -5.62
C ARG A 34 15.92 -3.90 -6.39
N HIS A 35 15.54 -4.99 -5.70
CA HIS A 35 14.98 -6.18 -6.36
C HIS A 35 13.56 -6.00 -6.94
N ARG A 36 12.85 -4.94 -6.56
CA ARG A 36 11.49 -4.67 -7.05
C ARG A 36 11.39 -3.40 -7.89
N GLY A 37 12.33 -2.47 -7.75
CA GLY A 37 12.21 -1.17 -8.41
C GLY A 37 11.17 -0.25 -7.77
N HIS A 38 10.66 -0.61 -6.59
CA HIS A 38 9.65 0.15 -5.86
C HIS A 38 10.22 0.80 -4.59
N CYS A 39 9.56 1.85 -4.15
CA CYS A 39 9.91 2.62 -2.97
C CYS A 39 8.89 2.37 -1.86
N TYR A 40 9.37 2.25 -0.61
CA TYR A 40 8.52 1.91 0.52
C TYR A 40 8.69 2.89 1.68
N LYS A 41 7.61 3.19 2.41
CA LYS A 41 7.61 4.08 3.57
C LYS A 41 6.68 3.55 4.66
N VAL A 42 7.11 3.62 5.91
CA VAL A 42 6.25 3.34 7.07
C VAL A 42 5.66 4.64 7.56
N PHE A 43 4.33 4.76 7.52
CA PHE A 43 3.62 5.83 8.19
C PHE A 43 3.36 5.42 9.64
N ARG A 44 3.90 6.23 10.56
CA ARG A 44 3.92 5.92 12.00
C ARG A 44 2.74 6.49 12.77
N THR A 45 1.92 7.32 12.13
CA THR A 45 0.66 7.83 12.68
C THR A 45 -0.43 6.80 12.43
N PRO A 46 -0.94 6.10 13.45
CA PRO A 46 -1.89 5.03 13.23
C PRO A 46 -3.23 5.52 12.67
N GLN A 47 -3.78 4.81 11.69
CA GLN A 47 -5.02 5.15 10.99
C GLN A 47 -5.91 3.92 10.80
N TRP A 48 -7.20 4.15 10.54
CA TRP A 48 -8.08 3.11 9.99
C TRP A 48 -7.64 2.76 8.57
N TRP A 49 -8.02 1.58 8.09
CA TRP A 49 -7.52 1.08 6.81
C TRP A 49 -7.82 2.03 5.65
N GLN A 50 -9.07 2.54 5.56
CA GLN A 50 -9.46 3.47 4.49
C GLN A 50 -8.63 4.76 4.50
N TYR A 51 -8.35 5.31 5.69
CA TYR A 51 -7.51 6.49 5.82
C TYR A 51 -6.04 6.20 5.56
N ALA A 52 -5.54 5.02 5.94
CA ALA A 52 -4.20 4.59 5.61
C ALA A 52 -3.98 4.53 4.09
N GLU A 53 -4.94 3.97 3.35
CA GLU A 53 -4.93 3.97 1.89
C GLU A 53 -5.01 5.39 1.32
N TYR A 54 -5.92 6.23 1.84
CA TYR A 54 -6.00 7.65 1.45
C TYR A 54 -4.66 8.38 1.64
N PHE A 55 -3.98 8.19 2.77
CA PHE A 55 -2.68 8.82 3.03
C PHE A 55 -1.57 8.30 2.11
N CYS A 56 -1.54 7.01 1.80
CA CYS A 56 -0.61 6.50 0.80
C CYS A 56 -0.85 7.17 -0.57
N ARG A 57 -2.12 7.26 -1.00
CA ARG A 57 -2.49 7.87 -2.29
C ARG A 57 -2.15 9.36 -2.34
N ALA A 58 -2.40 10.09 -1.27
CA ALA A 58 -2.03 11.49 -1.14
C ALA A 58 -0.51 11.72 -1.19
N ASP A 59 0.29 10.71 -0.82
CA ASP A 59 1.76 10.72 -0.86
C ASP A 59 2.33 10.07 -2.14
N GLY A 60 1.49 9.88 -3.18
CA GLY A 60 1.91 9.32 -4.47
C GLY A 60 2.19 7.81 -4.48
N ALA A 61 1.57 7.07 -3.55
CA ALA A 61 1.78 5.64 -3.33
C ALA A 61 0.45 4.91 -3.08
N TRP A 62 0.51 3.62 -2.77
CA TRP A 62 -0.62 2.79 -2.33
C TRP A 62 -0.24 1.98 -1.11
N LEU A 63 -1.20 1.47 -0.34
CA LEU A 63 -0.88 0.45 0.65
C LEU A 63 -0.15 -0.73 -0.01
N VAL A 64 0.85 -1.24 0.69
CA VAL A 64 1.82 -2.21 0.15
C VAL A 64 1.15 -3.46 -0.40
N THR A 65 1.66 -3.93 -1.55
CA THR A 65 1.24 -5.17 -2.21
C THR A 65 2.21 -6.30 -1.89
N ILE A 66 1.72 -7.38 -1.27
CA ILE A 66 2.55 -8.56 -0.96
C ILE A 66 2.34 -9.63 -2.03
N ARG A 67 3.25 -9.69 -3.01
CA ARG A 67 3.05 -10.53 -4.21
C ARG A 67 3.48 -11.98 -4.02
N ASN A 68 4.40 -12.23 -3.08
CA ASN A 68 4.92 -13.56 -2.76
C ASN A 68 5.59 -13.61 -1.38
N ARG A 69 6.10 -14.78 -1.00
CA ARG A 69 6.80 -15.00 0.27
C ARG A 69 8.04 -14.10 0.46
N ALA A 70 8.82 -13.86 -0.59
CA ALA A 70 10.01 -13.01 -0.50
C ALA A 70 9.63 -11.54 -0.21
N ASP A 71 8.55 -11.05 -0.83
CA ASP A 71 7.99 -9.74 -0.49
C ASP A 71 7.49 -9.70 0.94
N SER A 72 6.76 -10.72 1.38
CA SER A 72 6.25 -10.79 2.75
C SER A 72 7.39 -10.70 3.76
N VAL A 73 8.46 -11.49 3.59
CA VAL A 73 9.64 -11.44 4.48
C VAL A 73 10.28 -10.06 4.47
N TRP A 74 10.47 -9.46 3.30
CA TRP A 74 11.11 -8.15 3.18
C TRP A 74 10.27 -7.04 3.83
N VAL A 75 8.96 -6.97 3.53
CA VAL A 75 8.04 -5.95 4.07
C VAL A 75 7.95 -6.08 5.60
N ASN A 76 7.88 -7.31 6.11
CA ASN A 76 7.86 -7.56 7.56
C ASN A 76 9.12 -7.06 8.28
N ASN A 77 10.30 -7.25 7.67
CA ASN A 77 11.57 -6.75 8.19
C ASN A 77 11.71 -5.24 8.01
N PHE A 78 11.22 -4.70 6.90
CA PHE A 78 11.16 -3.28 6.64
C PHE A 78 10.30 -2.57 7.69
N PHE A 79 9.08 -3.07 7.96
CA PHE A 79 8.24 -2.57 9.03
C PHE A 79 8.94 -2.68 10.38
N LYS A 80 9.45 -3.87 10.76
CA LYS A 80 10.13 -4.10 12.06
C LYS A 80 11.22 -3.06 12.35
N ARG A 81 12.04 -2.71 11.36
CA ARG A 81 13.14 -1.73 11.50
C ARG A 81 12.67 -0.28 11.59
N ASN A 82 11.53 0.04 11.00
CA ASN A 82 11.06 1.41 10.82
C ASN A 82 9.80 1.76 11.63
N LYS A 83 9.29 0.84 12.45
CA LYS A 83 8.00 0.99 13.14
C LYS A 83 8.04 1.93 14.37
N HIS A 84 9.15 1.99 15.11
CA HIS A 84 9.28 2.71 16.39
C HIS A 84 8.02 2.61 17.27
N ASN A 85 7.22 3.67 17.37
CA ASN A 85 6.02 3.78 18.24
C ASN A 85 4.76 3.11 17.68
N CYS A 86 4.87 2.36 16.58
CA CYS A 86 3.73 1.69 16.00
C CYS A 86 3.23 0.51 16.86
N PRO A 87 1.91 0.24 16.80
CA PRO A 87 1.34 -1.00 17.32
C PRO A 87 2.02 -2.26 16.78
N SER A 88 1.70 -3.39 17.40
CA SER A 88 2.23 -4.71 17.03
C SER A 88 1.73 -5.23 15.67
N SER A 89 0.97 -4.44 14.89
CA SER A 89 0.44 -4.83 13.58
C SER A 89 0.45 -3.64 12.62
N TYR A 90 0.30 -3.92 11.31
CA TYR A 90 0.23 -2.89 10.29
C TYR A 90 -0.72 -3.25 9.14
N TRP A 91 -1.29 -2.24 8.49
CA TRP A 91 -2.15 -2.42 7.32
C TRP A 91 -1.35 -2.71 6.04
N ILE A 92 -1.95 -3.52 5.17
CA ILE A 92 -1.52 -3.77 3.77
C ILE A 92 -2.68 -3.52 2.81
N GLY A 93 -2.41 -3.49 1.50
CA GLY A 93 -3.43 -3.10 0.51
C GLY A 93 -4.46 -4.18 0.16
N ALA A 94 -4.39 -5.37 0.75
CA ALA A 94 -5.36 -6.43 0.48
C ALA A 94 -6.69 -6.11 1.19
N ASN A 95 -7.78 -6.25 0.44
CA ASN A 95 -9.16 -6.01 0.89
C ASN A 95 -10.13 -6.80 0.00
N ASP A 96 -11.34 -7.06 0.48
CA ASP A 96 -12.45 -7.65 -0.29
C ASP A 96 -13.73 -6.81 -0.24
N ILE A 97 -13.58 -5.51 0.07
CA ILE A 97 -14.63 -4.46 0.15
C ILE A 97 -15.63 -4.49 -1.02
N VAL A 98 -15.17 -4.86 -2.22
CA VAL A 98 -16.00 -4.86 -3.44
C VAL A 98 -16.83 -6.15 -3.56
N GLU A 99 -16.30 -7.27 -3.10
CA GLU A 99 -16.85 -8.60 -3.31
C GLU A 99 -16.32 -9.53 -2.22
N GLU A 100 -17.16 -9.79 -1.21
CA GLU A 100 -16.87 -10.65 -0.06
C GLU A 100 -16.23 -11.98 -0.49
N GLY A 101 -15.12 -12.34 0.17
CA GLY A 101 -14.36 -13.56 -0.13
C GLY A 101 -13.47 -13.44 -1.38
N VAL A 102 -13.49 -12.32 -2.11
CA VAL A 102 -12.64 -12.06 -3.28
C VAL A 102 -11.65 -10.93 -2.98
N TRP A 103 -10.55 -11.31 -2.32
CA TRP A 103 -9.45 -10.42 -1.99
C TRP A 103 -8.77 -9.80 -3.22
N ARG A 104 -8.60 -8.48 -3.19
CA ARG A 104 -8.00 -7.64 -4.23
C ARG A 104 -6.99 -6.67 -3.63
N TRP A 105 -6.02 -6.26 -4.44
CA TRP A 105 -5.08 -5.20 -4.07
C TRP A 105 -5.68 -3.83 -4.36
N ALA A 106 -5.69 -2.93 -3.37
CA ALA A 106 -6.14 -1.55 -3.49
C ALA A 106 -5.47 -0.79 -4.66
N GLN A 107 -4.22 -1.14 -4.97
CA GLN A 107 -3.43 -0.53 -6.04
C GLN A 107 -4.07 -0.60 -7.43
N ASN A 108 -4.64 -1.75 -7.79
CA ASN A 108 -5.07 -2.02 -9.18
C ASN A 108 -6.30 -2.93 -9.29
N GLY A 109 -6.91 -3.35 -8.18
CA GLY A 109 -8.07 -4.23 -8.15
C GLY A 109 -7.81 -5.68 -8.57
N ARG A 110 -6.55 -6.06 -8.84
CA ARG A 110 -6.20 -7.44 -9.21
C ARG A 110 -6.37 -8.36 -8.02
N LYS A 111 -6.83 -9.59 -8.29
CA LYS A 111 -7.02 -10.63 -7.27
C LYS A 111 -5.71 -10.93 -6.54
N VAL A 112 -5.81 -11.13 -5.24
CA VAL A 112 -4.70 -11.55 -4.38
C VAL A 112 -4.37 -13.01 -4.67
N THR A 113 -3.14 -13.28 -5.10
CA THR A 113 -2.67 -14.63 -5.45
C THR A 113 -1.76 -15.25 -4.39
N TYR A 114 -1.23 -14.42 -3.49
CA TYR A 114 -0.41 -14.87 -2.35
C TYR A 114 -1.09 -14.40 -1.08
N THR A 115 -1.26 -15.32 -0.13
CA THR A 115 -1.80 -15.04 1.20
C THR A 115 -0.90 -15.65 2.26
N ASN A 116 -0.96 -15.12 3.48
CA ASN A 116 -0.28 -15.70 4.63
C ASN A 116 -1.18 -15.62 5.87
N TRP A 117 -2.42 -16.08 5.73
CA TRP A 117 -3.42 -16.09 6.78
C TRP A 117 -2.93 -16.76 8.06
N GLY A 118 -3.40 -16.22 9.19
CA GLY A 118 -3.28 -16.85 10.48
C GLY A 118 -4.14 -18.11 10.58
N PRO A 119 -3.96 -18.91 11.65
CA PRO A 119 -4.87 -19.99 11.94
C PRO A 119 -6.31 -19.47 12.02
N ASN A 120 -7.23 -20.11 11.31
CA ASN A 120 -8.66 -19.78 11.21
C ASN A 120 -9.00 -18.47 10.48
N GLU A 121 -8.04 -17.82 9.81
CA GLU A 121 -8.30 -16.60 9.03
C GLU A 121 -8.34 -16.86 7.51
N PRO A 122 -9.05 -16.03 6.73
CA PRO A 122 -9.95 -14.96 7.19
C PRO A 122 -11.26 -15.52 7.74
N ASN A 123 -11.78 -14.92 8.80
CA ASN A 123 -12.99 -15.42 9.48
C ASN A 123 -14.24 -14.56 9.24
N ASN A 124 -14.06 -13.40 8.61
CA ASN A 124 -15.09 -12.40 8.34
C ASN A 124 -15.94 -12.04 9.58
N SER A 125 -15.30 -11.89 10.74
CA SER A 125 -15.97 -11.66 12.01
C SER A 125 -16.55 -10.24 12.10
N ASN A 126 -17.80 -10.10 11.65
CA ASN A 126 -18.56 -8.85 11.54
C ASN A 126 -18.19 -7.98 10.33
N ASN A 127 -18.08 -8.55 9.12
CA ASN A 127 -17.87 -7.83 7.87
C ASN A 127 -16.49 -7.12 7.82
N GLU A 128 -15.44 -7.94 7.90
CA GLU A 128 -14.06 -7.53 8.04
C GLU A 128 -13.33 -7.49 6.71
N ASP A 129 -13.36 -6.32 6.05
CA ASP A 129 -12.99 -6.30 4.63
C ASP A 129 -11.53 -5.87 4.33
N ALA A 130 -10.67 -5.73 5.35
CA ALA A 130 -9.31 -5.20 5.23
C ALA A 130 -8.24 -6.06 5.92
N VAL A 131 -7.05 -6.17 5.33
CA VAL A 131 -6.00 -7.04 5.88
C VAL A 131 -4.95 -6.28 6.69
N LEU A 132 -4.74 -6.73 7.93
CA LEU A 132 -3.57 -6.40 8.73
C LEU A 132 -2.56 -7.55 8.77
N VAL A 133 -1.31 -7.23 9.12
CA VAL A 133 -0.26 -8.21 9.39
C VAL A 133 0.22 -8.09 10.83
N TYR A 134 0.18 -9.18 11.58
CA TYR A 134 0.75 -9.25 12.92
C TYR A 134 2.28 -9.18 12.86
N SER A 135 2.89 -8.23 13.56
CA SER A 135 4.35 -8.09 13.65
C SER A 135 5.03 -9.23 14.41
N SER A 136 4.31 -9.97 15.26
CA SER A 136 4.85 -11.12 15.99
C SER A 136 4.94 -12.36 15.11
N SER A 137 3.80 -12.82 14.58
CA SER A 137 3.68 -14.06 13.82
C SER A 137 3.87 -13.90 12.31
N ARG A 138 3.81 -12.67 11.80
CA ARG A 138 3.84 -12.32 10.36
C ARG A 138 2.63 -12.82 9.58
N LYS A 139 1.62 -13.30 10.30
CA LYS A 139 0.37 -13.79 9.76
C LYS A 139 -0.62 -12.66 9.50
N TRP A 140 -1.47 -12.89 8.52
CA TRP A 140 -2.52 -11.97 8.12
C TRP A 140 -3.77 -12.24 8.94
N ASN A 141 -4.50 -11.16 9.22
CA ASN A 141 -5.86 -11.20 9.74
C ASN A 141 -6.69 -10.24 8.89
N ASP A 142 -7.93 -10.62 8.59
CA ASP A 142 -8.93 -9.68 8.16
C ASP A 142 -9.41 -8.85 9.36
N HIS A 143 -9.86 -7.62 9.09
CA HIS A 143 -10.39 -6.74 10.10
C HIS A 143 -11.31 -5.70 9.44
N LYS A 144 -12.25 -5.15 10.22
CA LYS A 144 -13.07 -4.00 9.81
C LYS A 144 -12.25 -2.86 9.19
N VAL A 145 -12.83 -2.22 8.19
CA VAL A 145 -12.24 -1.08 7.45
C VAL A 145 -12.37 0.26 8.20
N ASP A 146 -13.42 0.40 9.01
CA ASP A 146 -13.75 1.60 9.79
C ASP A 146 -14.65 1.27 11.01
N GLY A 147 -15.04 2.32 11.74
CA GLY A 147 -16.05 2.24 12.79
C GLY A 147 -15.57 1.70 14.14
N ASN A 148 -16.52 1.47 15.04
CA ASN A 148 -16.23 0.88 16.34
C ASN A 148 -15.60 -0.51 16.13
N TRP A 149 -14.56 -0.80 16.91
CA TRP A 149 -13.73 -2.00 16.85
C TRP A 149 -12.67 -2.05 15.76
N CYS A 150 -12.66 -1.16 14.75
CA CYS A 150 -11.54 -1.04 13.82
C CYS A 150 -10.30 -0.44 14.52
N PRO A 151 -9.15 -1.14 14.57
CA PRO A 151 -7.94 -0.62 15.16
C PRO A 151 -7.36 0.50 14.30
N LYS A 152 -6.74 1.48 14.95
CA LYS A 152 -5.84 2.41 14.26
C LYS A 152 -4.45 1.78 14.24
N LEU A 153 -3.93 1.49 13.05
CA LEU A 153 -2.63 0.86 12.88
C LEU A 153 -1.72 1.73 12.02
N CYS A 154 -0.42 1.59 12.24
CA CYS A 154 0.55 2.05 11.27
C CYS A 154 0.42 1.27 9.96
N PHE A 155 1.01 1.78 8.90
CA PHE A 155 0.85 1.20 7.58
C PHE A 155 2.10 1.40 6.73
N VAL A 156 2.23 0.55 5.71
CA VAL A 156 3.35 0.58 4.76
C VAL A 156 2.81 0.99 3.41
N CYS A 157 3.35 2.08 2.85
CA CYS A 157 3.06 2.50 1.48
C CYS A 157 4.14 1.99 0.52
N GLU A 158 3.74 1.75 -0.72
CA GLU A 158 4.56 1.30 -1.85
C GLU A 158 4.28 2.17 -3.10
N THR A 159 5.32 2.65 -3.77
CA THR A 159 5.19 3.34 -5.06
C THR A 159 5.13 2.34 -6.21
N HIS A 160 4.49 2.70 -7.31
CA HIS A 160 4.33 1.85 -8.48
C HIS A 160 4.63 2.56 -9.79
#